data_AF-A0A2E7R175-F1
#
_entry.id   AF-A0A2E7R175-F1
#
_cell.length_a   1.000
_cell.length_b   1.000
_cell.length_c   1.000
_cell.angle_alpha   90.00
_cell.angle_beta   90.00
_cell.angle_gamma   90.00
#
_symmetry.space_group_name_H-M   'P 1'
#
loop_
_entity.id
_entity.type
_entity.pdbx_description
1 polymer ?
#
loop_
_entity_poly.entity_id
_entity_poly.type
_entity_poly.pdbx_seq_one_letter_code
_entity_poly.pdbx_strand_id
1 'polypeptide(L)'
;MNNSSHLTKSILVFSLVALYMVLFGASALTTKTYACAFGAYRPAAYEGGENRLLYINAINAAANNLLFPQDARFALDRLEQGTRYNRYVSGGYVPPTLIKSIAWVETKMTMATKSTAWNGLGDSVISFDCGHGVMQVTTGMINPLGENSQPSDAQALISTHFTYNIAKGVKILGAKWNNAPQISPIVGTDTDSQTEILENWYYATWAYNGFTGYGSYSSNHPLDPSFTWPRSQYSCSGTQSHNEFPYQELVWGCIKNPPTINGTPLWSPIPITLPDLFSTEVNSALSPGNFYPPYANMDIKTPAPWHTEVAPPNFLQEEAKLIGRPILSVPPRSHTIRMNSPAAMTWVDIPIRNSGSGLSTWRAKSSVGFLVVNPPAGIAPGDNLTCTAASCDTTSLRIEVNPTLLPASYATGVVSIWSPNEKGAPIEVTINVVADFELTFPGSSKNTD
;
A
#
# COMPACT_ATOMS: atom_id res chain seq x y z
N MET A 1 50.28 26.28 -61.03
CA MET A 1 49.14 25.41 -61.37
C MET A 1 48.65 24.76 -60.08
N ASN A 2 47.40 25.07 -59.68
CA ASN A 2 46.54 24.41 -58.68
C ASN A 2 47.08 24.28 -57.22
N ASN A 3 46.35 24.54 -56.14
CA ASN A 3 44.90 24.47 -55.90
C ASN A 3 44.48 25.37 -54.73
N SER A 4 43.43 26.16 -54.95
CA SER A 4 42.65 26.90 -53.97
C SER A 4 41.35 26.15 -53.67
N SER A 5 41.22 25.46 -52.53
CA SER A 5 39.92 24.82 -52.18
C SER A 5 39.71 24.39 -50.71
N HIS A 6 40.18 25.13 -49.70
CA HIS A 6 40.01 24.70 -48.29
C HIS A 6 39.24 25.63 -47.35
N LEU A 7 38.68 26.76 -47.80
CA LEU A 7 38.04 27.72 -46.89
C LEU A 7 36.49 27.77 -46.89
N THR A 8 35.79 26.89 -47.62
CA THR A 8 34.32 26.98 -47.79
C THR A 8 33.53 25.80 -47.25
N LYS A 9 34.16 24.77 -46.67
CA LYS A 9 33.44 23.59 -46.13
C LYS A 9 33.19 23.60 -44.62
N SER A 10 33.86 24.44 -43.84
CA SER A 10 33.71 24.43 -42.37
C SER A 10 32.58 25.33 -41.83
N ILE A 11 32.05 26.26 -42.63
CA ILE A 11 30.97 27.16 -42.19
C ILE A 11 29.58 26.53 -42.39
N LEU A 12 29.41 25.63 -43.36
CA LEU A 12 28.10 25.01 -43.61
C LEU A 12 27.72 23.88 -42.63
N VAL A 13 28.69 23.24 -41.99
CA VAL A 13 28.42 22.12 -41.06
C VAL A 13 27.99 22.62 -39.68
N PHE A 14 28.46 23.78 -39.23
CA PHE A 14 28.05 24.36 -37.94
C PHE A 14 26.65 24.99 -37.99
N SER A 15 26.21 25.53 -39.13
CA SER A 15 24.88 26.13 -39.26
C SER A 15 23.74 25.09 -39.35
N LEU A 16 24.01 23.87 -39.81
CA LEU A 16 23.02 22.79 -39.89
C LEU A 16 22.80 22.08 -38.54
N VAL A 17 23.82 21.98 -37.68
CA VAL A 17 23.69 21.41 -36.33
C VAL A 17 22.97 22.39 -35.39
N ALA A 18 23.21 23.70 -35.54
CA ALA A 18 22.49 24.73 -34.79
C ALA A 18 21.00 24.81 -35.18
N LEU A 19 20.65 24.59 -36.46
CA LEU A 19 19.25 24.59 -36.91
C LEU A 19 18.50 23.31 -36.52
N TYR A 20 19.20 22.17 -36.36
CA TYR A 20 18.58 20.93 -35.87
C TYR A 20 18.23 20.98 -34.37
N MET A 21 19.02 21.71 -33.56
CA MET A 21 18.71 21.95 -32.14
C MET A 21 17.61 23.00 -31.90
N VAL A 22 17.27 23.81 -32.91
CA VAL A 22 16.16 24.79 -32.83
C VAL A 22 14.86 24.21 -33.38
N LEU A 23 14.92 23.23 -34.30
CA LEU A 23 13.73 22.57 -34.88
C LEU A 23 13.30 21.30 -34.14
N PHE A 24 14.17 20.66 -33.38
CA PHE A 24 13.80 19.66 -32.38
C PHE A 24 13.88 20.32 -31.02
N GLY A 25 12.81 21.03 -30.67
CA GLY A 25 12.64 21.60 -29.34
C GLY A 25 13.12 20.59 -28.30
N ALA A 26 14.07 21.02 -27.48
CA ALA A 26 14.32 20.40 -26.20
C ALA A 26 12.99 20.49 -25.43
N SER A 27 12.11 19.52 -25.66
CA SER A 27 11.13 19.11 -24.69
C SER A 27 11.95 18.78 -23.47
N ALA A 28 12.07 19.74 -22.56
CA ALA A 28 12.60 19.49 -21.23
C ALA A 28 11.81 18.29 -20.74
N LEU A 29 12.45 17.12 -20.71
CA LEU A 29 11.97 15.95 -20.02
C LEU A 29 11.91 16.38 -18.57
N THR A 30 10.77 16.94 -18.17
CA THR A 30 10.46 17.21 -16.78
C THR A 30 10.39 15.84 -16.13
N THR A 31 11.50 15.42 -15.53
CA THR A 31 11.55 14.23 -14.69
C THR A 31 10.54 14.44 -13.58
N LYS A 32 9.36 13.83 -13.69
CA LYS A 32 8.36 13.85 -12.63
C LYS A 32 8.99 13.16 -11.42
N THR A 33 9.22 13.92 -10.37
CA THR A 33 9.53 13.36 -9.05
C THR A 33 8.26 12.74 -8.47
N TYR A 34 8.40 11.68 -7.69
CA TYR A 34 7.29 10.96 -7.06
C TYR A 34 7.45 10.98 -5.55
N ALA A 35 6.34 10.91 -4.83
CA ALA A 35 6.28 10.70 -3.38
C ALA A 35 5.23 9.65 -3.04
N CYS A 36 5.21 9.19 -1.79
CA CYS A 36 4.13 8.34 -1.28
C CYS A 36 2.77 9.00 -1.53
N ALA A 37 1.73 8.20 -1.70
CA ALA A 37 0.41 8.66 -2.17
C ALA A 37 -0.19 9.80 -1.33
N PHE A 38 0.16 9.86 -0.04
CA PHE A 38 -0.29 10.88 0.90
C PHE A 38 0.80 11.89 1.28
N GLY A 39 2.01 11.79 0.72
CA GLY A 39 3.12 12.69 1.01
C GLY A 39 3.40 12.81 2.50
N ALA A 40 3.27 14.02 3.04
CA ALA A 40 3.40 14.31 4.47
C ALA A 40 2.13 13.98 5.29
N TYR A 41 0.99 13.76 4.64
CA TYR A 41 -0.27 13.45 5.30
C TYR A 41 -0.34 11.96 5.66
N ARG A 42 -0.96 11.67 6.80
CA ARG A 42 -1.34 10.31 7.20
C ARG A 42 -2.85 10.30 7.37
N PRO A 43 -3.61 9.66 6.47
CA PRO A 43 -5.05 9.58 6.64
C PRO A 43 -5.36 8.71 7.86
N ALA A 44 -6.44 9.03 8.56
CA ALA A 44 -6.90 8.22 9.68
C ALA A 44 -7.32 6.83 9.20
N ALA A 45 -6.96 5.80 9.97
CA ALA A 45 -7.37 4.43 9.79
C ALA A 45 -7.94 3.87 11.10
N TYR A 46 -8.80 2.87 10.99
CA TYR A 46 -9.38 2.18 12.13
C TYR A 46 -8.45 1.04 12.59
N GLU A 47 -8.11 1.05 13.87
CA GLU A 47 -7.34 -0.01 14.52
C GLU A 47 -8.27 -0.97 15.25
N GLY A 48 -8.25 -2.24 14.83
CA GLY A 48 -9.01 -3.31 15.47
C GLY A 48 -8.55 -3.62 16.89
N GLY A 49 -9.27 -4.54 17.54
CA GLY A 49 -8.94 -4.98 18.89
C GLY A 49 -7.58 -5.67 18.97
N GLU A 50 -7.02 -5.70 20.18
CA GLU A 50 -5.73 -6.34 20.50
C GLU A 50 -5.68 -7.78 20.01
N ASN A 51 -6.77 -8.55 20.17
CA ASN A 51 -6.89 -9.96 19.78
C ASN A 51 -6.78 -10.26 18.28
N ARG A 52 -6.71 -9.22 17.42
CA ARG A 52 -6.54 -9.31 15.96
C ARG A 52 -7.63 -10.08 15.20
N LEU A 53 -8.73 -10.45 15.85
CA LEU A 53 -9.76 -11.29 15.23
C LEU A 53 -10.34 -10.65 13.97
N LEU A 54 -10.53 -9.33 13.98
CA LEU A 54 -11.05 -8.59 12.82
C LEU A 54 -10.14 -8.75 11.58
N TYR A 55 -8.83 -8.64 11.76
CA TYR A 55 -7.86 -8.78 10.68
C TYR A 55 -7.69 -10.24 10.26
N ILE A 56 -7.67 -11.17 11.21
CA ILE A 56 -7.61 -12.62 10.93
C ILE A 56 -8.80 -13.06 10.08
N ASN A 57 -10.00 -12.59 10.40
CA ASN A 57 -11.19 -12.88 9.61
C ASN A 57 -11.11 -12.31 8.19
N ALA A 58 -10.61 -11.07 8.03
CA ALA A 58 -10.36 -10.50 6.71
C ALA A 58 -9.28 -11.23 5.92
N ILE A 59 -8.23 -11.72 6.56
CA ILE A 59 -7.19 -12.53 5.93
C ILE A 59 -7.78 -13.86 5.42
N ASN A 60 -8.58 -14.55 6.24
CA ASN A 60 -9.25 -15.78 5.85
C ASN A 60 -10.21 -15.55 4.66
N ALA A 61 -10.83 -14.37 4.55
CA ALA A 61 -11.65 -13.98 3.39
C ALA A 61 -10.80 -13.78 2.14
N ALA A 62 -9.74 -12.97 2.26
CA ALA A 62 -8.88 -12.58 1.17
C ALA A 62 -8.18 -13.81 0.55
N ALA A 63 -7.79 -14.77 1.39
CA ALA A 63 -7.22 -16.06 1.01
C ALA A 63 -8.04 -16.83 -0.03
N ASN A 64 -9.36 -16.61 -0.08
CA ASN A 64 -10.31 -17.27 -0.96
C ASN A 64 -10.95 -16.32 -1.99
N ASN A 65 -10.38 -15.12 -2.18
CA ASN A 65 -10.93 -14.07 -3.01
C ASN A 65 -12.35 -13.60 -2.60
N LEU A 66 -12.71 -13.71 -1.33
CA LEU A 66 -14.10 -13.46 -0.90
C LEU A 66 -14.39 -11.99 -0.60
N LEU A 67 -13.39 -11.16 -0.29
CA LEU A 67 -13.66 -9.75 0.04
C LEU A 67 -14.22 -8.93 -1.14
N PHE A 68 -13.55 -8.97 -2.29
CA PHE A 68 -13.88 -8.11 -3.43
C PHE A 68 -13.72 -8.83 -4.77
N PRO A 69 -14.38 -9.99 -4.98
CA PRO A 69 -14.15 -10.83 -6.16
C PRO A 69 -14.44 -10.15 -7.50
N GLN A 70 -15.23 -9.07 -7.49
CA GLN A 70 -15.64 -8.32 -8.69
C GLN A 70 -14.84 -7.03 -8.92
N ASP A 71 -13.97 -6.63 -7.97
CA ASP A 71 -13.11 -5.46 -8.15
C ASP A 71 -11.72 -5.90 -8.55
N ALA A 72 -11.40 -5.81 -9.84
CA ALA A 72 -10.10 -6.25 -10.39
C ALA A 72 -8.88 -5.59 -9.72
N ARG A 73 -9.04 -4.46 -9.03
CA ARG A 73 -7.95 -3.80 -8.28
C ARG A 73 -7.55 -4.58 -7.03
N PHE A 74 -8.49 -5.33 -6.45
CA PHE A 74 -8.39 -6.00 -5.15
C PHE A 74 -8.65 -7.51 -5.19
N ALA A 75 -9.35 -8.01 -6.20
CA ALA A 75 -9.61 -9.43 -6.40
C ALA A 75 -8.30 -10.20 -6.54
N LEU A 76 -8.18 -11.32 -5.85
CA LEU A 76 -7.11 -12.29 -6.04
C LEU A 76 -7.24 -12.87 -7.45
N ASP A 77 -6.16 -12.73 -8.23
CA ASP A 77 -6.09 -13.32 -9.56
C ASP A 77 -6.04 -14.85 -9.47
N ARG A 78 -6.42 -15.53 -10.54
CA ARG A 78 -6.26 -16.98 -10.63
C ARG A 78 -4.78 -17.34 -10.57
N LEU A 79 -4.46 -18.49 -9.96
CA LEU A 79 -3.08 -18.87 -9.68
C LEU A 79 -2.60 -19.96 -10.65
N GLU A 80 -1.37 -19.85 -11.09
CA GLU A 80 -0.73 -20.86 -11.94
C GLU A 80 -0.13 -21.99 -11.10
N GLN A 81 -0.29 -23.24 -11.53
CA GLN A 81 0.30 -24.43 -10.93
C GLN A 81 0.98 -25.27 -12.00
N GLY A 82 1.66 -26.35 -11.61
CA GLY A 82 2.36 -27.28 -12.49
C GLY A 82 3.86 -27.02 -12.59
N THR A 83 4.57 -27.91 -13.27
CA THR A 83 6.00 -27.75 -13.53
C THR A 83 6.29 -26.60 -14.50
N ARG A 84 7.56 -26.18 -14.61
CA ARG A 84 8.02 -25.11 -15.50
C ARG A 84 7.50 -25.22 -16.94
N TYR A 85 7.40 -26.43 -17.47
CA TYR A 85 7.00 -26.69 -18.86
C TYR A 85 5.52 -27.07 -19.01
N ASN A 86 4.77 -27.19 -17.91
CA ASN A 86 3.38 -27.62 -17.92
C ASN A 86 2.56 -26.79 -16.92
N ARG A 87 2.59 -25.46 -17.08
CA ARG A 87 1.83 -24.53 -16.22
C ARG A 87 0.36 -24.50 -16.63
N TYR A 88 -0.53 -24.52 -15.65
CA TYR A 88 -1.97 -24.38 -15.85
C TYR A 88 -2.57 -23.46 -14.79
N VAL A 89 -3.67 -22.78 -15.14
CA VAL A 89 -4.33 -21.83 -14.23
C VAL A 89 -5.43 -22.54 -13.44
N SER A 90 -5.32 -22.61 -12.13
CA SER A 90 -6.36 -23.09 -11.20
C SER A 90 -6.99 -21.90 -10.45
N GLY A 91 -8.01 -22.16 -9.61
CA GLY A 91 -8.66 -21.12 -8.80
C GLY A 91 -7.67 -20.38 -7.88
N GLY A 92 -8.08 -19.22 -7.34
CA GLY A 92 -7.25 -18.43 -6.42
C GLY A 92 -7.43 -18.88 -4.98
N TYR A 93 -6.43 -19.58 -4.43
CA TYR A 93 -6.32 -19.88 -3.00
C TYR A 93 -4.90 -19.61 -2.50
N VAL A 94 -4.78 -18.85 -1.41
CA VAL A 94 -3.51 -18.64 -0.71
C VAL A 94 -3.68 -19.14 0.73
N PRO A 95 -2.79 -19.98 1.27
CA PRO A 95 -2.89 -20.45 2.66
C PRO A 95 -3.05 -19.29 3.66
N PRO A 96 -4.17 -19.21 4.41
CA PRO A 96 -4.43 -18.10 5.31
C PRO A 96 -3.35 -17.89 6.37
N THR A 97 -2.71 -18.96 6.86
CA THR A 97 -1.67 -18.86 7.88
C THR A 97 -0.39 -18.22 7.34
N LEU A 98 -0.09 -18.41 6.06
CA LEU A 98 0.98 -17.66 5.37
C LEU A 98 0.69 -16.16 5.37
N ILE A 99 -0.53 -15.77 5.02
CA ILE A 99 -0.93 -14.34 4.98
C ILE A 99 -0.92 -13.73 6.39
N LYS A 100 -1.39 -14.44 7.43
CA LYS A 100 -1.32 -14.00 8.84
C LYS A 100 0.12 -13.72 9.26
N SER A 101 1.02 -14.60 8.89
CA SER A 101 2.44 -14.47 9.19
C SER A 101 3.07 -13.27 8.47
N ILE A 102 2.79 -13.09 7.17
CA ILE A 102 3.21 -11.90 6.42
C ILE A 102 2.70 -10.63 7.09
N ALA A 103 1.39 -10.51 7.33
CA ALA A 103 0.80 -9.35 8.00
C ALA A 103 1.47 -9.05 9.36
N TRP A 104 1.85 -10.09 10.10
CA TRP A 104 2.57 -9.93 11.37
C TRP A 104 4.01 -9.47 11.20
N VAL A 105 4.75 -10.03 10.24
CA VAL A 105 6.13 -9.60 9.95
C VAL A 105 6.16 -8.15 9.48
N GLU A 106 5.20 -7.76 8.63
CA GLU A 106 5.08 -6.42 8.06
C GLU A 106 4.75 -5.34 9.10
N THR A 107 3.73 -5.56 9.93
CA THR A 107 3.20 -4.51 10.84
C THR A 107 2.85 -4.97 12.24
N LYS A 108 3.06 -6.23 12.61
CA LYS A 108 2.39 -6.86 13.76
C LYS A 108 0.87 -6.84 13.61
N MET A 109 0.41 -6.92 12.36
CA MET A 109 -0.99 -6.91 11.96
C MET A 109 -1.72 -5.65 12.46
N THR A 110 -1.14 -4.46 12.25
CA THR A 110 -1.75 -3.17 12.60
C THR A 110 -2.10 -2.38 11.35
N MET A 111 -3.23 -1.68 11.40
CA MET A 111 -3.65 -0.77 10.34
C MET A 111 -3.25 0.67 10.65
N ALA A 112 -3.34 1.06 11.92
CA ALA A 112 -2.91 2.36 12.42
C ALA A 112 -1.59 2.27 13.21
N THR A 113 -0.96 3.43 13.45
CA THR A 113 0.28 3.54 14.21
C THR A 113 0.16 2.99 15.63
N LYS A 114 1.30 2.65 16.24
CA LYS A 114 1.37 2.05 17.59
C LYS A 114 0.81 2.95 18.71
N SER A 115 0.69 4.26 18.47
CA SER A 115 0.08 5.21 19.41
C SER A 115 -1.45 5.16 19.40
N THR A 116 -2.06 4.53 18.40
CA THR A 116 -3.51 4.39 18.29
C THR A 116 -4.01 3.37 19.31
N ALA A 117 -5.02 3.74 20.09
CA ALA A 117 -5.68 2.83 21.00
C ALA A 117 -6.42 1.72 20.22
N TRP A 118 -6.53 0.53 20.82
CA TRP A 118 -7.38 -0.54 20.28
C TRP A 118 -8.82 -0.07 20.12
N ASN A 119 -9.49 -0.54 19.06
CA ASN A 119 -10.87 -0.14 18.74
C ASN A 119 -10.99 1.39 18.63
N GLY A 120 -10.02 1.99 17.93
CA GLY A 120 -9.83 3.43 17.85
C GLY A 120 -9.42 3.89 16.46
N LEU A 121 -9.27 5.20 16.31
CA LEU A 121 -8.86 5.84 15.07
C LEU A 121 -7.54 6.55 15.28
N GLY A 122 -6.64 6.47 14.31
CA GLY A 122 -5.40 7.22 14.32
C GLY A 122 -4.69 7.11 12.98
N ASP A 123 -3.49 7.68 12.90
CA ASP A 123 -2.72 7.72 11.67
C ASP A 123 -2.49 6.32 11.10
N SER A 124 -2.70 6.16 9.79
CA SER A 124 -2.35 4.94 9.08
C SER A 124 -0.85 4.61 9.21
N VAL A 125 -0.53 3.31 9.28
CA VAL A 125 0.87 2.86 9.16
C VAL A 125 1.35 3.11 7.75
N ILE A 126 2.30 4.03 7.62
CA ILE A 126 3.03 4.32 6.38
C ILE A 126 4.52 4.27 6.68
N SER A 127 5.23 3.34 6.02
CA SER A 127 6.69 3.20 6.09
C SER A 127 7.41 4.20 5.17
N PHE A 128 8.73 4.27 5.32
CA PHE A 128 9.58 5.18 4.53
C PHE A 128 9.65 4.84 3.03
N ASP A 129 9.38 3.58 2.66
CA ASP A 129 9.32 3.08 1.29
C ASP A 129 7.88 3.09 0.72
N CYS A 130 6.98 3.86 1.35
CA CYS A 130 5.58 4.00 0.96
C CYS A 130 4.76 2.71 1.08
N GLY A 131 5.08 1.84 2.05
CA GLY A 131 4.26 0.68 2.42
C GLY A 131 3.11 1.10 3.32
N HIS A 132 1.89 0.74 2.96
CA HIS A 132 0.68 1.15 3.68
C HIS A 132 0.01 -0.01 4.41
N GLY A 133 -0.41 0.24 5.65
CA GLY A 133 -1.33 -0.59 6.44
C GLY A 133 -0.81 -2.00 6.74
N VAL A 134 -1.75 -2.89 7.10
CA VAL A 134 -1.52 -4.25 7.61
C VAL A 134 -0.51 -5.06 6.79
N MET A 135 -0.64 -5.01 5.46
CA MET A 135 0.16 -5.80 4.52
C MET A 135 1.32 -5.01 3.89
N GLN A 136 1.60 -3.78 4.36
CA GLN A 136 2.62 -2.86 3.81
C GLN A 136 2.59 -2.75 2.28
N VAL A 137 1.40 -2.45 1.73
CA VAL A 137 1.21 -2.34 0.29
C VAL A 137 1.96 -1.13 -0.25
N THR A 138 2.94 -1.35 -1.13
CA THR A 138 3.71 -0.30 -1.84
C THR A 138 3.28 -0.11 -3.30
N THR A 139 2.83 -1.19 -3.94
CA THR A 139 2.53 -1.19 -5.39
C THR A 139 1.36 -0.26 -5.70
N GLY A 140 1.63 0.79 -6.50
CA GLY A 140 0.64 1.81 -6.86
C GLY A 140 0.39 2.86 -5.78
N MET A 141 1.20 2.88 -4.72
CA MET A 141 1.08 3.82 -3.60
C MET A 141 2.02 5.04 -3.71
N ILE A 142 2.38 5.42 -4.93
CA ILE A 142 3.14 6.63 -5.23
C ILE A 142 2.35 7.56 -6.15
N ASN A 143 2.54 8.86 -5.98
CA ASN A 143 1.98 9.92 -6.83
C ASN A 143 3.10 10.82 -7.34
N PRO A 144 2.98 11.41 -8.55
CA PRO A 144 3.90 12.47 -8.98
C PRO A 144 3.83 13.64 -7.99
N LEU A 145 4.85 14.48 -7.89
CA LEU A 145 4.82 15.73 -7.10
C LEU A 145 4.17 16.88 -7.90
N GLY A 146 3.49 17.80 -7.20
CA GLY A 146 2.89 19.02 -7.77
C GLY A 146 1.47 19.33 -7.27
N GLU A 147 0.90 20.44 -7.77
CA GLU A 147 -0.40 21.01 -7.33
C GLU A 147 -1.61 20.07 -7.52
N ASN A 148 -1.49 19.01 -8.32
CA ASN A 148 -2.57 18.07 -8.63
C ASN A 148 -2.34 16.64 -8.09
N SER A 149 -1.40 16.47 -7.18
CA SER A 149 -0.94 15.18 -6.66
C SER A 149 -1.84 14.59 -5.58
N GLN A 150 -3.14 14.51 -5.88
CA GLN A 150 -4.12 13.94 -4.96
C GLN A 150 -4.07 12.41 -5.00
N PRO A 151 -4.26 11.73 -3.86
CA PRO A 151 -4.37 10.28 -3.83
C PRO A 151 -5.51 9.79 -4.73
N SER A 152 -5.46 8.57 -5.21
CA SER A 152 -6.58 7.93 -5.92
C SER A 152 -7.56 7.29 -4.93
N ASP A 153 -8.73 6.92 -5.41
CA ASP A 153 -9.72 6.15 -4.64
C ASP A 153 -9.14 4.84 -4.12
N ALA A 154 -8.38 4.13 -4.95
CA ALA A 154 -7.72 2.90 -4.53
C ALA A 154 -6.66 3.16 -3.45
N GLN A 155 -5.87 4.23 -3.56
CA GLN A 155 -4.87 4.60 -2.55
C GLN A 155 -5.52 4.96 -1.21
N ALA A 156 -6.66 5.66 -1.22
CA ALA A 156 -7.44 5.93 -0.02
C ALA A 156 -7.94 4.65 0.64
N LEU A 157 -8.56 3.75 -0.14
CA LEU A 157 -9.03 2.46 0.36
C LEU A 157 -7.91 1.62 0.98
N ILE A 158 -6.77 1.51 0.28
CA ILE A 158 -5.59 0.77 0.77
C ILE A 158 -5.04 1.38 2.06
N SER A 159 -5.08 2.71 2.21
CA SER A 159 -4.46 3.40 3.35
C SER A 159 -5.35 3.50 4.57
N THR A 160 -6.68 3.42 4.43
CA THR A 160 -7.60 3.67 5.54
C THR A 160 -8.45 2.47 5.92
N HIS A 161 -8.61 1.48 5.02
CA HIS A 161 -9.52 0.36 5.21
C HIS A 161 -8.80 -1.00 5.17
N PHE A 162 -8.81 -1.70 6.30
CA PHE A 162 -8.02 -2.94 6.46
C PHE A 162 -8.40 -4.07 5.49
N THR A 163 -9.68 -4.26 5.15
CA THR A 163 -10.09 -5.28 4.18
C THR A 163 -9.52 -5.02 2.78
N TYR A 164 -9.55 -3.77 2.28
CA TYR A 164 -8.96 -3.41 1.00
C TYR A 164 -7.44 -3.51 1.02
N ASN A 165 -6.81 -3.13 2.13
CA ASN A 165 -5.37 -3.31 2.33
C ASN A 165 -4.95 -4.79 2.26
N ILE A 166 -5.65 -5.65 3.01
CA ILE A 166 -5.41 -7.10 3.06
C ILE A 166 -5.67 -7.72 1.68
N ALA A 167 -6.81 -7.43 1.05
CA ALA A 167 -7.13 -7.93 -0.29
C ALA A 167 -6.04 -7.55 -1.30
N LYS A 168 -5.56 -6.30 -1.25
CA LYS A 168 -4.48 -5.85 -2.13
C LYS A 168 -3.16 -6.57 -1.86
N GLY A 169 -2.79 -6.78 -0.60
CA GLY A 169 -1.61 -7.55 -0.22
C GLY A 169 -1.68 -8.99 -0.73
N VAL A 170 -2.81 -9.67 -0.53
CA VAL A 170 -3.02 -11.04 -1.02
C VAL A 170 -2.97 -11.11 -2.56
N LYS A 171 -3.58 -10.14 -3.25
CA LYS A 171 -3.46 -10.03 -4.72
C LYS A 171 -1.99 -9.87 -5.16
N ILE A 172 -1.21 -9.03 -4.47
CA ILE A 172 0.21 -8.84 -4.77
C ILE A 172 0.98 -10.16 -4.58
N LEU A 173 0.73 -10.88 -3.48
CA LEU A 173 1.36 -12.19 -3.25
C LEU A 173 1.01 -13.21 -4.35
N GLY A 174 -0.26 -13.26 -4.78
CA GLY A 174 -0.68 -14.08 -5.92
C GLY A 174 0.00 -13.68 -7.23
N ALA A 175 0.19 -12.37 -7.48
CA ALA A 175 0.97 -11.91 -8.63
C ALA A 175 2.44 -12.32 -8.54
N LYS A 176 3.05 -12.29 -7.35
CA LYS A 176 4.42 -12.79 -7.15
C LYS A 176 4.55 -14.29 -7.39
N TRP A 177 3.54 -15.06 -7.01
CA TRP A 177 3.45 -16.47 -7.33
C TRP A 177 3.37 -16.71 -8.85
N ASN A 178 2.52 -15.97 -9.55
CA ASN A 178 2.35 -16.08 -11.01
C ASN A 178 3.54 -15.54 -11.83
N ASN A 179 4.55 -14.94 -11.20
CA ASN A 179 5.79 -14.59 -11.88
C ASN A 179 6.64 -15.81 -12.26
N ALA A 180 6.38 -16.96 -11.63
CA ALA A 180 7.02 -18.21 -11.96
C ALA A 180 6.29 -18.90 -13.14
N PRO A 181 7.02 -19.42 -14.14
CA PRO A 181 8.49 -19.58 -14.20
C PRO A 181 9.28 -18.43 -14.85
N GLN A 182 8.64 -17.39 -15.39
CA GLN A 182 9.27 -16.48 -16.35
C GLN A 182 10.31 -15.56 -15.70
N ILE A 183 9.96 -14.99 -14.54
CA ILE A 183 10.82 -14.05 -13.81
C ILE A 183 11.00 -14.43 -12.34
N SER A 184 10.61 -15.65 -11.96
CA SER A 184 10.85 -16.22 -10.64
C SER A 184 10.96 -17.75 -10.74
N PRO A 185 11.71 -18.41 -9.85
CA PRO A 185 11.82 -19.86 -9.81
C PRO A 185 10.59 -20.55 -9.22
N ILE A 186 10.53 -21.86 -9.38
CA ILE A 186 9.45 -22.73 -8.92
C ILE A 186 9.88 -23.51 -7.68
N VAL A 187 8.99 -23.59 -6.68
CA VAL A 187 9.03 -24.64 -5.65
C VAL A 187 7.94 -25.66 -5.93
N GLY A 188 8.26 -26.93 -5.66
CA GLY A 188 7.35 -28.04 -5.80
C GLY A 188 7.32 -28.64 -7.19
N THR A 189 8.51 -28.82 -7.77
CA THR A 189 8.68 -29.57 -9.03
C THR A 189 8.17 -31.01 -8.96
N ASP A 190 8.01 -31.55 -7.74
CA ASP A 190 7.52 -32.90 -7.41
C ASP A 190 6.07 -32.91 -6.93
N THR A 191 5.47 -31.76 -6.63
CA THR A 191 4.06 -31.63 -6.21
C THR A 191 3.24 -30.74 -7.13
N ASP A 192 3.70 -30.51 -8.37
CA ASP A 192 3.08 -29.61 -9.34
C ASP A 192 2.79 -28.20 -8.78
N SER A 193 3.64 -27.71 -7.87
CA SER A 193 3.45 -26.41 -7.21
C SER A 193 2.01 -26.18 -6.72
N GLN A 194 1.38 -27.18 -6.12
CA GLN A 194 0.02 -27.02 -5.57
C GLN A 194 -0.04 -25.86 -4.58
N THR A 195 -1.05 -24.98 -4.74
CA THR A 195 -1.20 -23.74 -3.96
C THR A 195 -1.64 -23.99 -2.51
N GLU A 196 -2.24 -25.15 -2.24
CA GLU A 196 -2.65 -25.57 -0.91
C GLU A 196 -1.46 -25.95 -0.02
N ILE A 197 -0.32 -26.30 -0.63
CA ILE A 197 0.92 -26.66 0.07
C ILE A 197 1.68 -25.39 0.44
N LEU A 198 1.85 -25.15 1.74
CA LEU A 198 2.49 -23.97 2.30
C LEU A 198 3.92 -23.78 1.80
N GLU A 199 4.70 -24.86 1.77
CA GLU A 199 6.12 -24.81 1.41
C GLU A 199 6.36 -24.38 -0.04
N ASN A 200 5.40 -24.58 -0.94
CA ASN A 200 5.49 -24.16 -2.35
C ASN A 200 5.53 -22.62 -2.50
N TRP A 201 5.07 -21.88 -1.49
CA TRP A 201 5.02 -20.42 -1.53
C TRP A 201 6.37 -19.74 -1.26
N TYR A 202 7.42 -20.49 -0.94
CA TYR A 202 8.72 -19.97 -0.50
C TYR A 202 9.25 -18.81 -1.36
N TYR A 203 9.31 -18.99 -2.69
CA TYR A 203 9.81 -17.93 -3.58
C TYR A 203 8.84 -16.76 -3.73
N ALA A 204 7.53 -17.00 -3.70
CA ALA A 204 6.53 -15.92 -3.73
C ALA A 204 6.59 -15.08 -2.44
N THR A 205 6.83 -15.70 -1.29
CA THR A 205 7.06 -15.00 -0.02
C THR A 205 8.34 -14.18 -0.05
N TRP A 206 9.45 -14.74 -0.53
CA TRP A 206 10.68 -13.97 -0.74
C TRP A 206 10.41 -12.76 -1.66
N ALA A 207 9.75 -12.98 -2.79
CA ALA A 207 9.42 -11.93 -3.75
C ALA A 207 8.40 -10.89 -3.25
N TYR A 208 7.68 -11.17 -2.15
CA TYR A 208 6.75 -10.22 -1.52
C TYR A 208 7.50 -9.02 -0.93
N ASN A 209 8.55 -9.27 -0.15
CA ASN A 209 9.42 -8.23 0.37
C ASN A 209 10.40 -7.72 -0.70
N GLY A 210 10.93 -8.63 -1.53
CA GLY A 210 11.78 -8.30 -2.66
C GLY A 210 12.65 -9.48 -3.05
N PHE A 211 12.56 -9.91 -4.31
CA PHE A 211 13.36 -11.00 -4.86
C PHE A 211 14.78 -10.52 -5.19
N THR A 212 15.53 -10.15 -4.15
CA THR A 212 16.88 -9.58 -4.23
C THR A 212 17.93 -10.61 -3.81
N GLY A 213 19.05 -10.61 -4.54
CA GLY A 213 20.14 -11.58 -4.42
C GLY A 213 21.39 -11.02 -3.75
N TYR A 214 22.43 -11.86 -3.73
CA TYR A 214 23.76 -11.56 -3.23
C TYR A 214 24.30 -10.22 -3.75
N GLY A 215 24.85 -9.40 -2.85
CA GLY A 215 25.50 -8.13 -3.20
C GLY A 215 24.55 -6.97 -3.52
N SER A 216 23.24 -7.17 -3.38
CA SER A 216 22.30 -6.04 -3.35
C SER A 216 22.41 -5.26 -2.04
N TYR A 217 22.07 -3.97 -2.07
CA TYR A 217 22.07 -3.11 -0.86
C TYR A 217 21.06 -3.57 0.21
N SER A 218 20.12 -4.46 -0.13
CA SER A 218 19.12 -5.04 0.76
C SER A 218 18.80 -6.46 0.28
N SER A 219 19.70 -7.39 0.60
CA SER A 219 19.60 -8.79 0.19
C SER A 219 18.59 -9.55 1.04
N ASN A 220 17.80 -10.40 0.39
CA ASN A 220 16.92 -11.39 1.02
C ASN A 220 17.37 -12.84 0.72
N HIS A 221 18.56 -12.99 0.15
CA HIS A 221 19.06 -14.30 -0.25
C HIS A 221 19.47 -15.11 0.99
N PRO A 222 18.95 -16.34 1.17
CA PRO A 222 19.21 -17.11 2.40
C PRO A 222 20.69 -17.51 2.58
N LEU A 223 21.44 -17.65 1.48
CA LEU A 223 22.89 -17.88 1.48
C LEU A 223 23.73 -16.59 1.44
N ASP A 224 23.15 -15.41 1.66
CA ASP A 224 23.93 -14.18 1.75
C ASP A 224 24.80 -14.19 3.02
N PRO A 225 26.13 -13.94 2.93
CA PRO A 225 27.04 -13.92 4.07
C PRO A 225 26.75 -12.85 5.12
N SER A 226 25.95 -11.83 4.78
CA SER A 226 25.48 -10.85 5.77
C SER A 226 24.59 -11.46 6.85
N PHE A 227 23.95 -12.59 6.56
CA PHE A 227 23.21 -13.38 7.55
C PHE A 227 24.12 -14.49 8.13
N THR A 228 24.42 -14.42 9.43
CA THR A 228 25.20 -15.45 10.14
C THR A 228 24.71 -16.86 9.82
N TRP A 229 25.62 -17.79 9.55
CA TRP A 229 25.30 -19.19 9.23
C TRP A 229 26.20 -20.16 10.03
N PRO A 230 25.66 -21.23 10.64
CA PRO A 230 24.23 -21.56 10.75
C PRO A 230 23.49 -20.57 11.66
N ARG A 231 22.22 -20.31 11.36
CA ARG A 231 21.33 -19.48 12.19
C ARG A 231 20.28 -20.31 12.90
N SER A 232 19.87 -19.85 14.08
CA SER A 232 18.73 -20.43 14.80
C SER A 232 17.45 -20.20 14.03
N GLN A 233 16.36 -20.88 14.38
CA GLN A 233 15.06 -20.55 13.79
C GLN A 233 14.53 -19.22 14.36
N TYR A 234 13.84 -18.43 13.55
CA TYR A 234 13.11 -17.26 14.05
C TYR A 234 11.93 -17.68 14.93
N SER A 235 11.86 -17.14 16.15
CA SER A 235 10.89 -17.49 17.18
C SER A 235 9.61 -16.65 17.15
N CYS A 236 9.60 -15.54 16.38
CA CYS A 236 8.47 -14.60 16.30
C CYS A 236 8.03 -13.97 17.64
N SER A 237 8.79 -14.16 18.72
CA SER A 237 8.50 -13.64 20.06
C SER A 237 8.77 -12.14 20.20
N GLY A 238 9.46 -11.54 19.23
CA GLY A 238 9.96 -10.16 19.30
C GLY A 238 11.30 -10.01 20.03
N THR A 239 11.92 -11.10 20.48
CA THR A 239 13.23 -11.06 21.16
C THR A 239 14.43 -11.16 20.21
N GLN A 240 14.21 -11.60 18.97
CA GLN A 240 15.24 -11.69 17.93
C GLN A 240 15.15 -10.49 16.97
N SER A 241 16.29 -10.05 16.46
CA SER A 241 16.32 -8.97 15.49
C SER A 241 15.84 -9.48 14.12
N HIS A 242 14.96 -8.71 13.46
CA HIS A 242 14.50 -9.09 12.11
C HIS A 242 15.67 -9.10 11.10
N ASN A 243 16.68 -8.25 11.27
CA ASN A 243 17.81 -8.12 10.34
C ASN A 243 18.79 -9.31 10.37
N GLU A 244 18.61 -10.24 11.30
CA GLU A 244 19.43 -11.47 11.39
C GLU A 244 18.91 -12.58 10.46
N PHE A 245 17.75 -12.38 9.83
CA PHE A 245 17.05 -13.38 9.04
C PHE A 245 16.64 -12.82 7.68
N PRO A 246 16.73 -13.60 6.60
CA PRO A 246 16.05 -13.25 5.37
C PRO A 246 14.53 -13.35 5.55
N TYR A 247 13.77 -12.57 4.77
CA TYR A 247 12.33 -12.37 4.96
C TYR A 247 11.51 -13.66 5.09
N GLN A 248 11.76 -14.64 4.23
CA GLN A 248 11.07 -15.92 4.22
C GLN A 248 11.28 -16.73 5.51
N GLU A 249 12.44 -16.61 6.17
CA GLU A 249 12.68 -17.26 7.47
C GLU A 249 11.91 -16.58 8.60
N LEU A 250 11.70 -15.25 8.53
CA LEU A 250 10.83 -14.54 9.47
C LEU A 250 9.38 -15.04 9.35
N VAL A 251 8.88 -15.14 8.12
CA VAL A 251 7.52 -15.60 7.84
C VAL A 251 7.34 -17.06 8.26
N TRP A 252 8.26 -17.97 7.92
CA TRP A 252 8.19 -19.37 8.35
C TRP A 252 8.27 -19.50 9.88
N GLY A 253 9.13 -18.69 10.51
CA GLY A 253 9.26 -18.63 11.97
C GLY A 253 7.94 -18.29 12.65
N CYS A 254 7.20 -17.30 12.14
CA CYS A 254 5.90 -16.89 12.66
C CYS A 254 4.75 -17.86 12.32
N ILE A 255 4.84 -18.64 11.24
CA ILE A 255 3.90 -19.74 10.97
C ILE A 255 4.06 -20.85 12.03
N LYS A 256 5.31 -21.20 12.35
CA LYS A 256 5.65 -22.25 13.31
C LYS A 256 5.50 -21.82 14.77
N ASN A 257 5.80 -20.56 15.07
CA ASN A 257 5.73 -19.98 16.41
C ASN A 257 4.84 -18.73 16.39
N PRO A 258 3.51 -18.89 16.27
CA PRO A 258 2.59 -17.76 16.26
C PRO A 258 2.77 -16.87 17.50
N PRO A 259 2.72 -15.54 17.33
CA PRO A 259 2.69 -14.60 18.45
C PRO A 259 1.49 -14.87 19.37
N THR A 260 1.66 -14.58 20.65
CA THR A 260 0.64 -14.84 21.68
C THR A 260 0.10 -13.56 22.29
N ILE A 261 -1.18 -13.55 22.62
CA ILE A 261 -1.84 -12.51 23.41
C ILE A 261 -2.39 -13.17 24.67
N ASN A 262 -2.00 -12.65 25.84
CA ASN A 262 -2.34 -13.26 27.14
C ASN A 262 -2.04 -14.77 27.19
N GLY A 263 -0.90 -15.17 26.60
CA GLY A 263 -0.45 -16.57 26.51
C GLY A 263 -1.18 -17.44 25.49
N THR A 264 -2.18 -16.90 24.76
CA THR A 264 -2.91 -17.63 23.72
C THR A 264 -2.36 -17.26 22.34
N PRO A 265 -1.92 -18.23 21.51
CA PRO A 265 -1.50 -17.97 20.14
C PRO A 265 -2.60 -17.32 19.29
N LEU A 266 -2.23 -16.36 18.44
CA LEU A 266 -3.17 -15.72 17.51
C LEU A 266 -3.72 -16.67 16.44
N TRP A 267 -3.00 -17.74 16.11
CA TRP A 267 -3.44 -18.81 15.22
C TRP A 267 -2.77 -20.13 15.61
N SER A 268 -3.26 -21.25 15.07
CA SER A 268 -2.67 -22.56 15.30
C SER A 268 -1.28 -22.65 14.66
N PRO A 269 -0.24 -23.11 15.39
CA PRO A 269 1.09 -23.31 14.83
C PRO A 269 1.07 -24.43 13.77
N ILE A 270 1.82 -24.23 12.69
CA ILE A 270 2.08 -25.26 11.68
C ILE A 270 3.60 -25.51 11.66
N PRO A 271 4.08 -26.75 11.82
CA PRO A 271 5.51 -27.06 11.80
C PRO A 271 6.08 -27.02 10.38
N ILE A 272 5.90 -25.90 9.68
CA ILE A 272 6.29 -25.65 8.30
C ILE A 272 7.80 -25.85 8.10
N THR A 273 8.17 -26.37 6.94
CA THR A 273 9.56 -26.71 6.63
C THR A 273 10.19 -25.68 5.69
N LEU A 274 11.39 -25.20 6.03
CA LEU A 274 12.24 -24.40 5.13
C LEU A 274 13.02 -25.32 4.18
N PRO A 275 13.41 -24.86 2.97
CA PRO A 275 14.39 -25.57 2.16
C PRO A 275 15.66 -25.88 2.96
N ASP A 276 16.14 -27.13 2.91
CA ASP A 276 17.34 -27.54 3.63
C ASP A 276 18.60 -27.00 2.94
N LEU A 277 19.13 -25.88 3.47
CA LEU A 277 20.31 -25.21 2.94
C LEU A 277 21.61 -26.02 3.10
N PHE A 278 21.62 -27.09 3.90
CA PHE A 278 22.73 -28.04 3.98
C PHE A 278 22.67 -29.13 2.90
N SER A 279 21.52 -29.34 2.28
CA SER A 279 21.40 -30.31 1.20
C SER A 279 22.14 -29.80 -0.05
N THR A 280 22.89 -30.68 -0.69
CA THR A 280 23.63 -30.34 -1.92
C THR A 280 22.69 -29.86 -3.02
N GLU A 281 21.47 -30.42 -3.11
CA GLU A 281 20.45 -30.06 -4.11
C GLU A 281 20.01 -28.60 -3.94
N VAL A 282 19.53 -28.21 -2.75
CA VAL A 282 19.05 -26.84 -2.49
C VAL A 282 20.21 -25.85 -2.50
N ASN A 283 21.35 -26.19 -1.92
CA ASN A 283 22.53 -25.32 -1.89
C ASN A 283 23.02 -24.99 -3.30
N SER A 284 23.07 -26.00 -4.18
CA SER A 284 23.44 -25.80 -5.59
C SER A 284 22.40 -24.95 -6.33
N ALA A 285 21.11 -25.22 -6.11
CA ALA A 285 20.03 -24.46 -6.73
C ALA A 285 20.10 -22.96 -6.36
N LEU A 286 20.28 -22.66 -5.08
CA LEU A 286 20.40 -21.31 -4.53
C LEU A 286 21.81 -20.71 -4.68
N SER A 287 22.71 -21.33 -5.44
CA SER A 287 24.03 -20.73 -5.66
C SER A 287 23.89 -19.34 -6.32
N PRO A 288 24.71 -18.34 -5.96
CA PRO A 288 24.64 -17.00 -6.58
C PRO A 288 24.79 -17.04 -8.09
N GLY A 289 25.51 -18.04 -8.61
CA GLY A 289 25.66 -18.30 -10.03
C GLY A 289 24.34 -18.62 -10.75
N ASN A 290 23.28 -19.02 -10.06
CA ASN A 290 21.97 -19.30 -10.66
C ASN A 290 20.98 -18.13 -10.54
N PHE A 291 21.36 -17.03 -9.87
CA PHE A 291 20.49 -15.89 -9.59
C PHE A 291 20.37 -14.95 -10.80
N TYR A 292 19.91 -15.47 -11.94
CA TYR A 292 19.61 -14.69 -13.14
C TYR A 292 18.39 -15.25 -13.88
N PRO A 293 17.57 -14.40 -14.52
CA PRO A 293 16.41 -14.85 -15.30
C PRO A 293 16.83 -15.82 -16.42
N PRO A 294 16.08 -16.91 -16.67
CA PRO A 294 14.74 -17.21 -16.15
C PRO A 294 14.73 -18.04 -14.84
N TYR A 295 15.83 -18.06 -14.09
CA TYR A 295 15.98 -18.74 -12.80
C TYR A 295 15.72 -20.26 -12.83
N ALA A 296 15.83 -20.92 -13.98
CA ALA A 296 15.52 -22.34 -14.13
C ALA A 296 16.37 -23.26 -13.24
N ASN A 297 17.62 -22.88 -12.97
CA ASN A 297 18.51 -23.65 -12.10
C ASN A 297 18.21 -23.44 -10.60
N MET A 298 17.31 -22.53 -10.24
CA MET A 298 16.86 -22.30 -8.87
C MET A 298 15.57 -23.07 -8.54
N ASP A 299 14.99 -23.82 -9.49
CA ASP A 299 13.81 -24.65 -9.21
C ASP A 299 14.16 -25.72 -8.19
N ILE A 300 13.30 -25.92 -7.18
CA ILE A 300 13.50 -26.90 -6.11
C ILE A 300 12.24 -27.73 -5.88
N LYS A 301 12.44 -28.95 -5.36
CA LYS A 301 11.36 -29.77 -4.83
C LYS A 301 10.71 -29.11 -3.62
N THR A 302 9.51 -29.55 -3.28
CA THR A 302 8.80 -29.15 -2.07
C THR A 302 9.60 -29.56 -0.84
N PRO A 303 9.99 -28.63 0.05
CA PRO A 303 10.59 -28.96 1.33
C PRO A 303 9.75 -29.97 2.13
N ALA A 304 10.38 -31.04 2.60
CA ALA A 304 9.71 -32.14 3.30
C ALA A 304 10.04 -32.16 4.81
N PRO A 305 9.06 -32.46 5.70
CA PRO A 305 7.66 -32.71 5.39
C PRO A 305 6.92 -31.43 4.97
N TRP A 306 5.94 -31.56 4.07
CA TRP A 306 5.11 -30.47 3.61
C TRP A 306 3.72 -30.49 4.24
N HIS A 307 3.05 -29.34 4.24
CA HIS A 307 1.79 -29.13 4.95
C HIS A 307 0.77 -28.44 4.05
N THR A 308 -0.46 -28.96 4.07
CA THR A 308 -1.60 -28.35 3.37
C THR A 308 -2.48 -27.58 4.33
N GLU A 309 -2.89 -26.38 3.94
CA GLU A 309 -4.01 -25.69 4.57
C GLU A 309 -5.19 -25.73 3.60
N VAL A 310 -6.37 -26.05 4.10
CA VAL A 310 -7.62 -25.98 3.32
C VAL A 310 -8.49 -24.86 3.90
N ALA A 311 -9.25 -24.21 3.03
CA ALA A 311 -10.20 -23.19 3.47
C ALA A 311 -11.20 -23.79 4.48
N PRO A 312 -11.43 -23.15 5.65
CA PRO A 312 -12.43 -23.63 6.59
C PRO A 312 -13.83 -23.58 5.95
N PRO A 313 -14.68 -24.59 6.18
CA PRO A 313 -16.07 -24.55 5.71
C PRO A 313 -16.85 -23.44 6.43
N ASN A 314 -17.75 -22.75 5.71
CA ASN A 314 -18.67 -21.69 6.19
C ASN A 314 -18.16 -20.24 6.25
N PHE A 315 -17.16 -19.86 5.44
CA PHE A 315 -16.60 -18.52 5.45
C PHE A 315 -17.57 -17.37 5.07
N LEU A 316 -18.54 -17.61 4.17
CA LEU A 316 -19.35 -16.56 3.52
C LEU A 316 -20.23 -15.73 4.47
N GLN A 317 -20.54 -16.21 5.69
CA GLN A 317 -21.35 -15.45 6.65
C GLN A 317 -20.57 -14.35 7.39
N GLU A 318 -19.23 -14.45 7.46
CA GLU A 318 -18.39 -13.46 8.14
C GLU A 318 -18.00 -12.28 7.23
N GLU A 319 -17.95 -12.49 5.90
CA GLU A 319 -17.60 -11.46 4.91
C GLU A 319 -18.48 -10.20 4.99
N ALA A 320 -19.80 -10.40 5.07
CA ALA A 320 -20.76 -9.29 5.13
C ALA A 320 -20.58 -8.42 6.39
N LYS A 321 -20.08 -9.00 7.49
CA LYS A 321 -19.77 -8.27 8.73
C LYS A 321 -18.50 -7.43 8.61
N LEU A 322 -17.53 -7.87 7.78
CA LEU A 322 -16.22 -7.23 7.62
C LEU A 322 -16.28 -5.99 6.70
N ILE A 323 -17.03 -6.09 5.60
CA ILE A 323 -17.14 -5.00 4.62
C ILE A 323 -18.24 -4.03 5.04
N GLY A 324 -19.35 -4.56 5.57
CA GLY A 324 -20.53 -3.78 5.92
C GLY A 324 -21.22 -3.15 4.72
N ARG A 325 -22.11 -2.21 5.00
CA ARG A 325 -22.81 -1.37 4.03
C ARG A 325 -22.72 0.08 4.53
N PRO A 326 -21.59 0.75 4.29
CA PRO A 326 -21.37 2.09 4.81
C PRO A 326 -22.31 3.09 4.12
N ILE A 327 -22.67 4.14 4.85
CA ILE A 327 -23.49 5.26 4.38
C ILE A 327 -22.84 6.54 4.88
N LEU A 328 -22.11 7.23 4.01
CA LEU A 328 -21.44 8.48 4.29
C LEU A 328 -22.44 9.59 4.63
N SER A 329 -22.20 10.28 5.74
CA SER A 329 -23.00 11.40 6.21
C SER A 329 -22.11 12.57 6.60
N VAL A 330 -22.43 13.75 6.07
CA VAL A 330 -21.67 15.00 6.30
C VAL A 330 -22.61 16.18 6.59
N PRO A 331 -23.07 16.34 7.85
CA PRO A 331 -23.85 17.50 8.27
C PRO A 331 -23.01 18.51 9.08
N PRO A 332 -23.21 19.84 8.93
CA PRO A 332 -24.06 20.53 7.96
C PRO A 332 -23.39 20.75 6.59
N ARG A 333 -24.17 21.10 5.56
CA ARG A 333 -23.70 21.24 4.16
C ARG A 333 -23.31 22.67 3.75
N SER A 334 -23.34 23.61 4.69
CA SER A 334 -22.96 25.00 4.43
C SER A 334 -22.30 25.61 5.66
N HIS A 335 -21.16 26.24 5.47
CA HIS A 335 -20.40 26.91 6.51
C HIS A 335 -19.95 28.29 6.07
N THR A 336 -19.77 29.17 7.05
CA THR A 336 -19.18 30.50 6.83
C THR A 336 -17.93 30.63 7.69
N ILE A 337 -16.80 30.92 7.05
CA ILE A 337 -15.53 31.23 7.69
C ILE A 337 -15.32 32.74 7.61
N ARG A 338 -15.18 33.39 8.77
CA ARG A 338 -14.83 34.81 8.84
C ARG A 338 -13.36 34.98 9.17
N MET A 339 -12.65 35.72 8.32
CA MET A 339 -11.23 36.00 8.48
C MET A 339 -11.05 37.47 8.87
N ASN A 340 -10.44 37.68 10.04
CA ASN A 340 -10.24 39.03 10.59
C ASN A 340 -8.82 39.57 10.34
N SER A 341 -7.93 38.77 9.74
CA SER A 341 -6.56 39.15 9.44
C SER A 341 -6.00 38.30 8.28
N PRO A 342 -5.21 38.90 7.36
CA PRO A 342 -4.57 38.17 6.26
C PRO A 342 -3.48 37.19 6.74
N ALA A 343 -2.95 37.37 7.95
CA ALA A 343 -1.90 36.50 8.50
C ALA A 343 -2.46 35.29 9.28
N ALA A 344 -3.76 35.27 9.57
CA ALA A 344 -4.38 34.21 10.36
C ALA A 344 -4.94 33.12 9.44
N MET A 345 -4.35 31.92 9.49
CA MET A 345 -5.01 30.73 8.95
C MET A 345 -6.31 30.53 9.72
N THR A 346 -7.42 30.43 9.00
CA THR A 346 -8.75 30.18 9.57
C THR A 346 -9.30 28.91 8.94
N TRP A 347 -9.97 28.08 9.73
CA TRP A 347 -10.47 26.79 9.29
C TRP A 347 -11.83 26.46 9.90
N VAL A 348 -12.47 25.45 9.32
CA VAL A 348 -13.64 24.79 9.89
C VAL A 348 -13.41 23.28 9.89
N ASP A 349 -13.82 22.60 10.95
CA ASP A 349 -13.79 21.15 11.04
C ASP A 349 -15.20 20.62 10.74
N ILE A 350 -15.34 19.87 9.65
CA ILE A 350 -16.59 19.29 9.18
C ILE A 350 -16.69 17.85 9.70
N PRO A 351 -17.70 17.48 10.51
CA PRO A 351 -17.81 16.12 10.99
C PRO A 351 -18.19 15.18 9.84
N ILE A 352 -17.44 14.08 9.73
CA ILE A 352 -17.68 13.00 8.78
C ILE A 352 -18.17 11.79 9.55
N ARG A 353 -19.31 11.23 9.16
CA ARG A 353 -19.95 10.11 9.85
C ARG A 353 -20.26 8.98 8.87
N ASN A 354 -20.40 7.77 9.41
CA ASN A 354 -20.96 6.63 8.71
C ASN A 354 -22.24 6.20 9.44
N SER A 355 -23.41 6.46 8.86
CA SER A 355 -24.70 6.05 9.42
C SER A 355 -25.11 4.63 9.00
N GLY A 356 -24.21 3.90 8.33
CA GLY A 356 -24.38 2.51 7.94
C GLY A 356 -23.53 1.57 8.80
N SER A 357 -23.13 0.45 8.21
CA SER A 357 -22.24 -0.53 8.85
C SER A 357 -20.87 -0.59 8.16
N GLY A 358 -19.88 -1.19 8.82
CA GLY A 358 -18.52 -1.31 8.32
C GLY A 358 -17.75 0.00 8.42
N LEU A 359 -16.74 0.17 7.57
CA LEU A 359 -15.95 1.38 7.50
C LEU A 359 -16.30 2.15 6.21
N SER A 360 -16.56 3.45 6.33
CA SER A 360 -16.67 4.36 5.19
C SER A 360 -15.34 5.04 4.97
N THR A 361 -14.57 4.64 3.94
CA THR A 361 -13.42 5.43 3.54
C THR A 361 -13.96 6.68 2.89
N TRP A 362 -13.52 7.86 3.30
CA TRP A 362 -13.95 9.10 2.67
C TRP A 362 -12.78 9.79 2.00
N ARG A 363 -13.10 10.57 0.97
CA ARG A 363 -12.19 11.44 0.23
C ARG A 363 -12.84 12.79 0.05
N ALA A 364 -12.01 13.83 -0.04
CA ALA A 364 -12.49 15.18 -0.22
C ALA A 364 -11.61 15.96 -1.21
N LYS A 365 -12.25 16.85 -1.98
CA LYS A 365 -11.58 17.72 -2.95
C LYS A 365 -12.27 19.07 -3.01
N SER A 366 -11.48 20.14 -3.01
CA SER A 366 -11.97 21.50 -3.24
C SER A 366 -12.14 21.79 -4.74
N SER A 367 -13.16 22.57 -5.09
CA SER A 367 -13.35 23.15 -6.42
C SER A 367 -12.45 24.37 -6.70
N VAL A 368 -11.81 24.93 -5.67
CA VAL A 368 -11.07 26.20 -5.71
C VAL A 368 -9.73 26.10 -4.97
N GLY A 369 -8.72 26.86 -5.40
CA GLY A 369 -7.37 26.82 -4.80
C GLY A 369 -7.25 27.46 -3.41
N PHE A 370 -8.17 28.37 -3.04
CA PHE A 370 -8.13 29.03 -1.73
C PHE A 370 -8.71 28.19 -0.59
N LEU A 371 -9.35 27.05 -0.88
CA LEU A 371 -9.77 26.09 0.14
C LEU A 371 -8.85 24.87 0.10
N VAL A 372 -8.19 24.62 1.22
CA VAL A 372 -7.26 23.50 1.40
C VAL A 372 -7.92 22.46 2.28
N VAL A 373 -7.98 21.22 1.79
CA VAL A 373 -8.59 20.09 2.46
C VAL A 373 -7.51 19.26 3.14
N ASN A 374 -7.62 19.02 4.45
CA ASN A 374 -6.61 18.32 5.22
C ASN A 374 -7.21 17.42 6.33
N PRO A 375 -6.92 16.11 6.36
CA PRO A 375 -6.32 15.31 5.28
C PRO A 375 -7.29 15.15 4.08
N PRO A 376 -6.80 14.83 2.86
CA PRO A 376 -7.65 14.66 1.69
C PRO A 376 -8.44 13.32 1.67
N ALA A 377 -8.20 12.46 2.67
CA ALA A 377 -8.93 11.22 2.87
C ALA A 377 -8.89 10.79 4.35
N GLY A 378 -9.80 9.90 4.73
CA GLY A 378 -9.82 9.28 6.05
C GLY A 378 -10.80 8.12 6.12
N ILE A 379 -11.28 7.83 7.33
CA ILE A 379 -12.21 6.75 7.61
C ILE A 379 -13.29 7.23 8.57
N ALA A 380 -14.50 6.67 8.45
CA ALA A 380 -15.58 6.82 9.42
C ALA A 380 -16.15 5.43 9.78
N PRO A 381 -16.05 4.99 11.05
CA PRO A 381 -16.62 3.72 11.49
C PRO A 381 -18.15 3.81 11.60
N GLY A 382 -18.84 2.74 11.19
CA GLY A 382 -20.28 2.58 11.33
C GLY A 382 -20.66 1.85 12.62
N ASP A 383 -21.98 1.74 12.87
CA ASP A 383 -22.53 1.39 14.18
C ASP A 383 -22.23 -0.05 14.66
N ASN A 384 -21.86 -0.95 13.74
CA ASN A 384 -21.54 -2.35 14.07
C ASN A 384 -20.05 -2.57 14.42
N LEU A 385 -19.21 -1.54 14.35
CA LEU A 385 -17.81 -1.62 14.77
C LEU A 385 -17.67 -1.02 16.17
N THR A 386 -16.99 -1.75 17.06
CA THR A 386 -16.64 -1.22 18.36
C THR A 386 -15.65 -0.08 18.19
N CYS A 387 -16.07 1.16 18.45
CA CYS A 387 -15.16 2.30 18.45
C CYS A 387 -15.30 3.02 19.80
N THR A 388 -14.44 2.68 20.76
CA THR A 388 -14.57 3.10 22.17
C THR A 388 -13.53 4.13 22.59
N ALA A 389 -12.54 4.40 21.75
CA ALA A 389 -11.54 5.43 22.01
C ALA A 389 -12.12 6.83 21.78
N ALA A 390 -11.64 7.84 22.52
CA ALA A 390 -12.07 9.24 22.34
C ALA A 390 -11.87 9.75 20.89
N SER A 391 -10.92 9.18 20.15
CA SER A 391 -10.68 9.45 18.74
C SER A 391 -11.90 9.17 17.84
N CYS A 392 -12.78 8.25 18.27
CA CYS A 392 -13.96 7.85 17.51
C CYS A 392 -15.02 8.95 17.37
N ASP A 393 -15.04 9.92 18.29
CA ASP A 393 -15.94 11.07 18.24
C ASP A 393 -15.43 12.20 17.32
N THR A 394 -14.22 12.06 16.78
CA THR A 394 -13.46 13.16 16.16
C THR A 394 -13.24 13.03 14.66
N THR A 395 -13.94 12.10 13.98
CA THR A 395 -13.85 11.97 12.52
C THR A 395 -14.33 13.25 11.85
N SER A 396 -13.37 14.11 11.48
CA SER A 396 -13.64 15.40 10.91
C SER A 396 -12.65 15.70 9.79
N LEU A 397 -13.14 16.44 8.81
CA LEU A 397 -12.37 16.99 7.72
C LEU A 397 -12.10 18.46 8.02
N ARG A 398 -10.82 18.85 8.12
CA ARG A 398 -10.46 20.26 8.21
C ARG A 398 -10.45 20.88 6.82
N ILE A 399 -11.13 22.02 6.69
CA ILE A 399 -11.07 22.88 5.52
C ILE A 399 -10.46 24.20 5.95
N GLU A 400 -9.25 24.47 5.47
CA GLU A 400 -8.49 25.69 5.76
C GLU A 400 -8.63 26.69 4.61
N VAL A 401 -8.66 27.98 4.93
CA VAL A 401 -8.61 29.04 3.92
C VAL A 401 -7.18 29.48 3.73
N ASN A 402 -6.69 29.44 2.49
CA ASN A 402 -5.45 30.08 2.10
C ASN A 402 -5.74 31.54 1.68
N PRO A 403 -5.41 32.55 2.51
CA PRO A 403 -5.70 33.96 2.22
C PRO A 403 -4.97 34.47 0.98
N THR A 404 -3.82 33.90 0.62
CA THR A 404 -3.02 34.35 -0.54
C THR A 404 -3.65 34.02 -1.88
N LEU A 405 -4.57 33.06 -1.91
CA LEU A 405 -5.30 32.62 -3.10
C LEU A 405 -6.75 33.11 -3.10
N LEU A 406 -7.17 33.85 -2.08
CA LEU A 406 -8.54 34.32 -1.93
C LEU A 406 -8.83 35.42 -2.98
N PRO A 407 -9.84 35.25 -3.85
CA PRO A 407 -10.02 36.15 -5.00
C PRO A 407 -10.66 37.50 -4.65
N ALA A 408 -11.41 37.57 -3.55
CA ALA A 408 -12.14 38.76 -3.11
C ALA A 408 -12.48 38.68 -1.62
N SER A 409 -12.88 39.80 -1.02
CA SER A 409 -13.29 39.88 0.39
C SER A 409 -14.52 39.01 0.72
N TYR A 410 -15.26 38.61 -0.31
CA TYR A 410 -16.24 37.53 -0.24
C TYR A 410 -15.95 36.53 -1.35
N ALA A 411 -15.81 35.25 -0.98
CA ALA A 411 -15.63 34.18 -1.93
C ALA A 411 -16.38 32.93 -1.48
N THR A 412 -16.87 32.15 -2.45
CA THR A 412 -17.54 30.88 -2.20
C THR A 412 -16.81 29.77 -2.93
N GLY A 413 -16.61 28.65 -2.25
CA GLY A 413 -16.08 27.42 -2.83
C GLY A 413 -16.91 26.22 -2.42
N VAL A 414 -16.72 25.12 -3.12
CA VAL A 414 -17.39 23.85 -2.82
C VAL A 414 -16.32 22.81 -2.52
N VAL A 415 -16.52 22.07 -1.43
CA VAL A 415 -15.74 20.86 -1.16
C VAL A 415 -16.65 19.66 -1.43
N SER A 416 -16.25 18.84 -2.40
CA SER A 416 -16.92 17.58 -2.72
C SER A 416 -16.32 16.47 -1.87
N ILE A 417 -17.16 15.74 -1.14
CA ILE A 417 -16.77 14.66 -0.24
C ILE A 417 -17.48 13.38 -0.67
N TRP A 418 -16.76 12.29 -0.89
CA TRP A 418 -17.35 11.02 -1.34
C TRP A 418 -16.69 9.84 -0.66
N SER A 419 -17.35 8.68 -0.72
CA SER A 419 -16.83 7.43 -0.20
C SER A 419 -16.50 6.47 -1.35
N PRO A 420 -15.22 6.11 -1.58
CA PRO A 420 -14.84 5.21 -2.67
C PRO A 420 -15.41 3.80 -2.57
N ASN A 421 -15.80 3.35 -1.37
CA ASN A 421 -16.43 2.04 -1.15
C ASN A 421 -17.95 2.11 -1.02
N GLU A 422 -18.56 3.23 -1.44
CA GLU A 422 -20.01 3.39 -1.53
C GLU A 422 -20.44 3.76 -2.94
N LYS A 423 -21.64 3.32 -3.33
CA LYS A 423 -22.29 3.75 -4.57
C LYS A 423 -23.14 4.98 -4.27
N GLY A 424 -22.48 6.13 -4.13
CA GLY A 424 -23.14 7.41 -3.85
C GLY A 424 -22.56 8.54 -4.69
N ALA A 425 -23.39 9.55 -4.98
CA ALA A 425 -22.88 10.81 -5.52
C ALA A 425 -22.07 11.55 -4.44
N PRO A 426 -21.04 12.33 -4.82
CA PRO A 426 -20.35 13.20 -3.88
C PRO A 426 -21.32 14.11 -3.12
N ILE A 427 -21.11 14.25 -1.82
CA ILE A 427 -21.78 15.25 -0.98
C ILE A 427 -21.03 16.57 -1.14
N GLU A 428 -21.76 17.60 -1.54
CA GLU A 428 -21.21 18.96 -1.69
C GLU A 428 -21.41 19.75 -0.40
N VAL A 429 -20.32 20.33 0.10
CA VAL A 429 -20.31 21.27 1.22
C VAL A 429 -19.90 22.65 0.71
N THR A 430 -20.79 23.62 0.84
CA THR A 430 -20.53 25.00 0.44
C THR A 430 -19.79 25.73 1.55
N ILE A 431 -18.66 26.35 1.21
CA ILE A 431 -17.86 27.17 2.13
C ILE A 431 -17.91 28.61 1.65
N ASN A 432 -18.50 29.47 2.46
CA ASN A 432 -18.49 30.91 2.27
C ASN A 432 -17.37 31.50 3.10
N VAL A 433 -16.50 32.29 2.47
CA VAL A 433 -15.41 33.00 3.14
C VAL A 433 -15.71 34.49 3.10
N VAL A 434 -15.64 35.12 4.27
CA VAL A 434 -15.74 36.58 4.43
C VAL A 434 -14.43 37.06 5.03
N ALA A 435 -13.72 37.94 4.33
CA ALA A 435 -12.51 38.59 4.82
C ALA A 435 -12.81 40.05 5.17
N ASP A 436 -12.68 40.39 6.45
CA ASP A 436 -12.96 41.73 6.98
C ASP A 436 -11.72 42.64 6.91
N PHE A 437 -10.87 42.45 5.88
CA PHE A 437 -9.65 43.22 5.62
C PHE A 437 -9.44 43.45 4.12
N GLU A 438 -8.63 44.46 3.76
CA GLU A 438 -8.23 44.65 2.36
C GLU A 438 -7.29 43.53 1.91
N LEU A 439 -7.70 42.79 0.88
CA LEU A 439 -6.82 41.84 0.20
C LEU A 439 -5.80 42.63 -0.60
N THR A 440 -4.53 42.50 -0.23
CA THR A 440 -3.42 43.03 -1.02
C THR A 440 -3.19 42.09 -2.21
N PHE A 441 -3.50 42.57 -3.42
CA PHE A 441 -3.24 41.80 -4.64
C PHE A 441 -1.73 41.80 -4.92
N PRO A 442 -1.13 40.65 -5.30
CA PRO A 442 0.25 40.64 -5.78
C PRO A 442 0.35 41.54 -7.03
N GLY A 443 1.03 42.68 -6.90
CA GLY A 443 1.22 43.66 -7.98
C GLY A 443 0.53 45.02 -7.78
N SER A 444 -0.29 45.21 -6.74
CA SER A 444 -0.83 46.54 -6.40
C SER A 444 0.02 47.20 -5.32
N SER A 445 1.20 47.70 -5.66
CA SER A 445 1.86 48.70 -4.80
C SER A 445 1.07 50.01 -4.95
N LYS A 446 0.26 50.38 -3.96
CA LYS A 446 0.03 51.80 -3.72
C LYS A 446 1.33 52.36 -3.17
N ASN A 447 2.01 53.18 -3.97
CA ASN A 447 2.94 54.16 -3.42
C ASN A 447 2.13 55.00 -2.44
N THR A 448 2.43 54.86 -1.15
CA THR A 448 2.11 55.88 -0.17
C THR A 448 3.26 56.88 -0.21
N ASP A 449 2.91 58.13 -0.52
CA ASP A 449 3.81 59.30 -0.60
C ASP A 449 4.74 59.45 0.62
#